data_AF-A0A0G0AKV6-F1
#
_entry.id   AF-A0A0G0AKV6-F1
#
_cell.length_a   1.000
_cell.length_b   1.000
_cell.length_c   1.000
_cell.angle_alpha   90.00
_cell.angle_beta   90.00
_cell.angle_gamma   90.00
#
_symmetry.space_group_name_H-M   'P 1'
#
loop_
_entity.id
_entity.type
_entity.pdbx_description
1 polymer ?
#
loop_
_entity_poly.entity_id
_entity_poly.type
_entity_poly.pdbx_seq_one_letter_code
_entity_poly.pdbx_strand_id
1 'polypeptide(L)'
;LNPQQFDYIDGVKNQFGFIAQEIQALIPEMVKVQQGGMLGLQTDMLLPIMVKAIQQQQAQITGISNSQLSISNEFSNTNNQISTLILKTDANITNLSQLQTSVDGQLSIAGQNISELMEKGTDQEVRLLSLESDKLEQDSRISNLEIALQEQIVKLEEMSNQELNFAWADLFASILDIDETNGDVNILNIKNFSAEITETGLLVIKVINNDAPTIGTAVICPAMKELNEEGKCEISQIDEDSDSIDDNTGNVISNGKKIAVKTQAVKNSSKVFVTIKSKLTKEATLMVTDINENESFDVELVNPTEEDVTFDWWIVEMK
;
A
#
# COMPACT_ATOMS: atom_id res chain seq x y z
N LEU A 1 -5.01 24.53 -20.49
CA LEU A 1 -5.29 23.13 -20.90
C LEU A 1 -6.60 22.74 -20.21
N ASN A 2 -7.45 21.91 -20.83
CA ASN A 2 -8.75 21.55 -20.25
C ASN A 2 -8.77 20.04 -19.95
N PRO A 3 -8.54 19.63 -18.71
CA PRO A 3 -8.62 18.23 -18.34
C PRO A 3 -10.08 17.80 -18.24
N GLN A 4 -10.31 16.54 -18.56
CA GLN A 4 -11.63 15.94 -18.67
C GLN A 4 -11.66 14.69 -17.81
N GLN A 5 -12.81 14.46 -17.18
CA GLN A 5 -13.13 13.14 -16.64
C GLN A 5 -13.78 12.32 -17.76
N PHE A 6 -13.25 11.12 -18.03
CA PHE A 6 -13.73 10.25 -19.09
C PHE A 6 -13.71 8.78 -18.68
N ASP A 7 -14.57 8.01 -19.34
CA ASP A 7 -14.60 6.55 -19.24
C ASP A 7 -14.00 5.96 -20.52
N TYR A 8 -13.12 4.96 -20.39
CA TYR A 8 -12.75 4.18 -21.56
C TYR A 8 -13.97 3.39 -22.08
N ILE A 9 -14.14 3.35 -23.41
CA ILE A 9 -15.22 2.59 -24.07
C ILE A 9 -15.14 1.12 -23.63
N ASP A 10 -13.94 0.56 -23.64
CA ASP A 10 -13.61 -0.75 -23.09
C ASP A 10 -12.45 -0.58 -22.09
N GLY A 11 -12.75 -0.54 -20.79
CA GLY A 11 -11.71 -0.45 -19.76
C GLY A 11 -12.16 0.23 -18.47
N VAL A 12 -11.18 0.84 -17.80
CA VAL A 12 -11.36 1.48 -16.50
C VAL A 12 -12.19 2.75 -16.64
N LYS A 13 -13.13 2.96 -15.74
CA LYS A 13 -13.99 4.16 -15.68
C LYS A 13 -13.40 5.23 -14.78
N ASN A 14 -13.96 6.43 -14.82
CA ASN A 14 -13.61 7.60 -14.04
C ASN A 14 -12.14 8.02 -14.17
N GLN A 15 -11.59 7.93 -15.38
CA GLN A 15 -10.24 8.38 -15.66
C GLN A 15 -10.21 9.90 -15.77
N PHE A 16 -9.14 10.51 -15.27
CA PHE A 16 -8.96 11.95 -15.34
C PHE A 16 -7.66 12.28 -16.07
N GLY A 17 -7.73 13.20 -17.02
CA GLY A 17 -6.56 13.60 -17.81
C GLY A 17 -6.94 14.44 -19.02
N PHE A 18 -6.03 14.52 -19.98
CA PHE A 18 -6.25 15.34 -21.18
C PHE A 18 -6.63 14.51 -22.40
N ILE A 19 -7.39 15.11 -23.30
CA ILE A 19 -7.71 14.54 -24.61
C ILE A 19 -6.57 14.86 -25.58
N ALA A 20 -5.95 13.83 -26.15
CA ALA A 20 -4.77 13.98 -27.00
C ALA A 20 -4.99 14.94 -28.19
N GLN A 21 -6.19 14.95 -28.77
CA GLN A 21 -6.58 15.84 -29.87
C GLN A 21 -6.61 17.31 -29.44
N GLU A 22 -7.09 17.61 -28.23
CA GLU A 22 -7.14 18.97 -27.70
C GLU A 22 -5.73 19.47 -27.38
N ILE A 23 -4.90 18.60 -26.80
CA ILE A 23 -3.49 18.90 -26.55
C ILE A 23 -2.73 19.10 -27.85
N GLN A 24 -2.98 18.29 -28.88
CA GLN A 24 -2.27 18.38 -30.15
C GLN A 24 -2.40 19.77 -30.80
N ALA A 25 -3.55 20.42 -30.63
CA ALA A 25 -3.80 21.77 -31.13
C ALA A 25 -2.99 22.86 -30.39
N LEU A 26 -2.59 22.60 -29.14
CA LEU A 26 -1.92 23.57 -28.27
C LEU A 26 -0.42 23.30 -28.14
N ILE A 27 -0.05 22.03 -27.97
CA ILE A 27 1.30 21.54 -27.67
C ILE A 27 1.51 20.22 -28.45
N PRO A 28 1.68 20.28 -29.79
CA PRO A 28 1.75 19.09 -30.65
C PRO A 28 2.90 18.14 -30.28
N GLU A 29 3.99 18.65 -29.71
CA GLU A 29 5.14 17.86 -29.27
C GLU A 29 4.83 16.89 -28.12
N MET A 30 3.72 17.06 -27.40
CA MET A 30 3.29 16.12 -26.34
C MET A 30 2.47 14.95 -26.88
N VAL A 31 2.12 14.94 -28.17
CA VAL A 31 1.24 13.94 -28.77
C VAL A 31 2.01 13.06 -29.72
N LYS A 32 1.87 11.74 -29.55
CA LYS A 32 2.44 10.73 -30.46
C LYS A 32 1.37 9.85 -31.05
N VAL A 33 1.55 9.51 -32.32
CA VAL A 33 0.75 8.49 -32.99
C VAL A 33 1.25 7.12 -32.52
N GLN A 34 0.35 6.33 -31.95
CA GLN A 34 0.56 4.96 -31.50
C GLN A 34 0.18 3.95 -32.59
N GLN A 35 0.35 2.67 -32.30
CA GLN A 35 -0.09 1.60 -33.20
C GLN A 35 -1.59 1.71 -33.51
N GLY A 36 -1.95 1.49 -34.77
CA GLY A 36 -3.35 1.62 -35.23
C GLY A 36 -3.81 3.05 -35.49
N GLY A 37 -2.92 4.05 -35.41
CA GLY A 37 -3.25 5.45 -35.72
C GLY A 37 -3.87 6.23 -34.56
N MET A 38 -3.93 5.63 -33.36
CA MET A 38 -4.45 6.29 -32.17
C MET A 38 -3.46 7.36 -31.67
N LEU A 39 -3.98 8.48 -31.16
CA LEU A 39 -3.15 9.52 -30.56
C LEU A 39 -3.00 9.27 -29.06
N GLY A 40 -1.76 9.34 -28.56
CA GLY A 40 -1.45 9.23 -27.15
C GLY A 40 -0.62 10.38 -26.63
N LEU A 41 -0.70 10.62 -25.32
CA LEU A 41 0.00 11.71 -24.65
C LEU A 41 1.29 11.24 -23.99
N GLN A 42 2.35 12.04 -24.13
CA GLN A 42 3.61 11.86 -23.42
C GLN A 42 3.57 12.61 -22.07
N THR A 43 2.89 12.03 -21.08
CA THR A 43 2.66 12.68 -19.77
C THR A 43 3.94 13.03 -19.02
N ASP A 44 5.03 12.34 -19.31
CA ASP A 44 6.35 12.53 -18.71
C ASP A 44 6.99 13.86 -19.14
N MET A 45 6.59 14.40 -20.30
CA MET A 45 7.00 15.72 -20.78
C MET A 45 6.25 16.86 -20.09
N LEU A 46 5.15 16.57 -19.37
CA LEU A 46 4.35 17.58 -18.69
C LEU A 46 5.13 18.24 -17.55
N LEU A 47 5.95 17.49 -16.81
CA LEU A 47 6.74 17.99 -15.67
C LEU A 47 7.73 19.10 -16.08
N PRO A 48 8.64 18.88 -17.05
CA PRO A 48 9.53 19.94 -17.53
C PRO A 48 8.79 21.15 -18.11
N ILE A 49 7.66 20.93 -18.78
CA ILE A 49 6.82 22.01 -19.33
C ILE A 49 6.19 22.83 -18.20
N MET A 50 5.68 22.19 -17.15
CA MET A 50 5.13 22.88 -15.98
C MET A 50 6.20 23.70 -15.25
N VAL A 51 7.40 23.14 -15.03
CA VAL A 51 8.51 23.90 -14.41
C VAL A 51 8.85 25.14 -15.24
N LYS A 52 8.95 25.00 -16.56
CA LYS A 52 9.20 26.13 -17.46
C LYS A 52 8.05 27.14 -17.45
N ALA A 53 6.80 26.68 -17.39
CA ALA A 53 5.63 27.54 -17.30
C ALA A 53 5.61 28.35 -15.99
N ILE A 54 5.93 27.71 -14.85
CA ILE A 54 6.08 28.38 -13.54
C ILE A 54 7.20 29.42 -13.58
N GLN A 55 8.36 29.10 -14.15
CA GLN A 55 9.46 30.06 -14.30
C GLN A 55 9.06 31.27 -15.16
N GLN A 56 8.38 31.05 -16.27
CA GLN A 56 7.85 32.12 -17.12
C GLN A 56 6.79 32.96 -16.40
N GLN A 57 5.97 32.34 -15.57
CA GLN A 57 4.99 33.05 -14.74
C GLN A 57 5.68 33.91 -13.69
N GLN A 58 6.75 33.41 -13.05
CA GLN A 58 7.53 34.18 -12.10
C GLN A 58 8.18 35.42 -12.74
N ALA A 59 8.62 35.31 -14.00
CA ALA A 59 9.14 36.46 -14.75
C ALA A 59 8.06 37.52 -15.04
N GLN A 60 6.84 37.09 -15.40
CA GLN A 60 5.69 38.00 -15.58
C GLN A 60 5.34 38.73 -14.27
N ILE A 61 5.31 38.01 -13.13
CA ILE A 61 5.08 38.59 -11.80
C ILE A 61 6.07 39.72 -11.51
N THR A 62 7.36 39.48 -11.78
CA THR A 62 8.41 40.49 -11.58
C THR A 62 8.19 41.70 -12.49
N GLY A 63 7.76 41.50 -13.74
CA GLY A 63 7.40 42.57 -14.66
C GLY A 63 6.27 43.46 -14.13
N ILE A 64 5.17 42.84 -13.70
CA ILE A 64 4.00 43.55 -13.13
C ILE A 64 4.40 44.36 -11.89
N SER A 65 5.19 43.77 -10.99
CA SER A 65 5.65 44.46 -9.76
C SER A 65 6.49 45.70 -10.07
N ASN A 66 7.36 45.64 -11.08
CA ASN A 66 8.17 46.78 -11.52
C ASN A 66 7.33 47.90 -12.15
N SER A 67 6.33 47.54 -12.95
CA SER A 67 5.38 48.51 -13.52
C SER A 67 4.58 49.22 -12.42
N GLN A 68 4.14 48.50 -11.39
CA GLN A 68 3.41 49.06 -10.25
C GLN A 68 4.27 50.04 -9.42
N LEU A 69 5.56 49.73 -9.22
CA LEU A 69 6.53 50.67 -8.62
C LEU A 69 6.71 51.93 -9.46
N SER A 70 6.79 51.78 -10.78
CA SER A 70 6.94 52.92 -11.71
C SER A 70 5.73 53.86 -11.66
N ILE A 71 4.52 53.31 -11.69
CA ILE A 71 3.27 54.08 -11.56
C ILE A 71 3.22 54.81 -10.21
N SER A 72 3.61 54.14 -9.12
CA SER A 72 3.63 54.73 -7.78
C SER A 72 4.56 55.95 -7.71
N ASN A 73 5.74 55.85 -8.33
CA ASN A 73 6.70 56.95 -8.40
C ASN A 73 6.18 58.11 -9.26
N GLU A 74 5.57 57.83 -10.40
CA GLU A 74 4.94 58.85 -11.26
C GLU A 74 3.80 59.58 -10.55
N PHE A 75 2.95 58.86 -9.81
CA PHE A 75 1.90 59.46 -8.99
C PHE A 75 2.46 60.38 -7.91
N SER A 76 3.53 59.96 -7.22
CA SER A 76 4.22 60.81 -6.23
C SER A 76 4.76 62.10 -6.84
N ASN A 77 5.39 62.01 -8.03
CA ASN A 77 5.91 63.17 -8.75
C ASN A 77 4.78 64.14 -9.16
N THR A 78 3.68 63.61 -9.70
CA THR A 78 2.50 64.40 -10.05
C THR A 78 1.93 65.14 -8.81
N ASN A 79 1.82 64.45 -7.67
CA ASN A 79 1.35 65.07 -6.43
C ASN A 79 2.26 66.21 -5.94
N ASN A 80 3.58 66.05 -6.08
CA ASN A 80 4.54 67.11 -5.76
C ASN A 80 4.39 68.30 -6.71
N GLN A 81 4.25 68.08 -8.02
CA GLN A 81 4.04 69.14 -9.00
C GLN A 81 2.78 69.97 -8.67
N ILE A 82 1.66 69.31 -8.35
CA ILE A 82 0.41 69.97 -7.94
C ILE A 82 0.62 70.79 -6.66
N SER A 83 1.32 70.23 -5.67
CA SER A 83 1.58 70.91 -4.39
C SER A 83 2.43 72.17 -4.54
N THR A 84 3.29 72.24 -5.56
CA THR A 84 4.14 73.42 -5.83
C THR A 84 3.46 74.50 -6.68
N LEU A 85 2.26 74.25 -7.21
CA LEU A 85 1.55 75.22 -8.04
C LEU A 85 1.01 76.36 -7.17
N ILE A 86 1.66 77.52 -7.22
CA ILE A 86 1.26 78.73 -6.49
C ILE A 86 0.87 79.82 -7.50
N LEU A 87 -0.41 80.21 -7.49
CA LEU A 87 -0.95 81.31 -8.30
C LEU A 87 -1.09 82.55 -7.41
N LYS A 88 -0.46 83.67 -7.78
CA LYS A 88 -0.29 84.82 -6.86
C LYS A 88 -0.38 86.26 -7.32
N THR A 89 -0.51 86.70 -8.56
CA THR A 89 -0.30 88.13 -8.95
C THR A 89 1.04 88.75 -8.51
N ASP A 90 1.53 89.77 -9.23
CA ASP A 90 2.76 90.49 -8.86
C ASP A 90 2.49 91.47 -7.71
N ALA A 91 3.35 91.45 -6.69
CA ALA A 91 3.23 92.29 -5.49
C ALA A 91 3.32 93.81 -5.79
N ASN A 92 3.86 94.20 -6.95
CA ASN A 92 4.09 95.60 -7.33
C ASN A 92 3.12 96.10 -8.41
N ILE A 93 1.95 95.48 -8.56
CA ILE A 93 0.94 95.94 -9.52
C ILE A 93 0.43 97.33 -9.13
N THR A 94 0.52 98.29 -10.07
CA THR A 94 0.07 99.68 -9.87
C THR A 94 -1.13 100.07 -10.73
N ASN A 95 -1.48 99.25 -11.74
CA ASN A 95 -2.61 99.50 -12.63
C ASN A 95 -3.23 98.20 -13.18
N LEU A 96 -4.40 98.32 -13.79
CA LEU A 96 -5.17 97.18 -14.31
C LEU A 96 -4.47 96.44 -15.47
N SER A 97 -3.70 97.13 -16.31
CA SER A 97 -2.95 96.49 -17.40
C SER A 97 -1.84 95.57 -16.89
N GLN A 98 -1.16 95.98 -15.82
CA GLN A 98 -0.17 95.14 -15.13
C GLN A 98 -0.84 93.95 -14.43
N LEU A 99 -2.01 94.14 -13.80
CA LEU A 99 -2.79 93.04 -13.22
C LEU A 99 -3.19 92.02 -14.29
N GLN A 100 -3.73 92.49 -15.41
CA GLN A 100 -4.12 91.65 -16.53
C GLN A 100 -2.94 90.81 -17.03
N THR A 101 -1.78 91.44 -17.27
CA THR A 101 -0.56 90.74 -17.70
C THR A 101 -0.12 89.66 -16.69
N SER A 102 -0.18 89.97 -15.40
CA SER A 102 0.21 89.04 -14.34
C SER A 102 -0.74 87.83 -14.24
N VAL A 103 -2.04 88.06 -14.36
CA VAL A 103 -3.08 87.02 -14.33
C VAL A 103 -3.01 86.16 -15.59
N ASP A 104 -2.91 86.77 -16.78
CA ASP A 104 -2.84 86.06 -18.06
C ASP A 104 -1.59 85.15 -18.11
N GLY A 105 -0.45 85.63 -17.61
CA GLY A 105 0.77 84.81 -17.50
C GLY A 105 0.60 83.61 -16.56
N GLN A 106 -0.03 83.79 -15.41
CA GLN A 106 -0.31 82.70 -14.47
C GLN A 106 -1.31 81.69 -15.01
N LEU A 107 -2.38 82.15 -15.66
CA LEU A 107 -3.36 81.29 -16.30
C LEU A 107 -2.75 80.49 -17.46
N SER A 108 -1.82 81.09 -18.20
CA SER A 108 -1.07 80.39 -19.26
C SER A 108 -0.22 79.26 -18.68
N ILE A 109 0.55 79.51 -17.61
CA ILE A 109 1.35 78.48 -16.92
C ILE A 109 0.44 77.40 -16.32
N ALA A 110 -0.65 77.79 -15.67
CA ALA A 110 -1.63 76.85 -15.12
C ALA A 110 -2.24 75.98 -16.23
N GLY A 111 -2.57 76.57 -17.38
CA GLY A 111 -3.06 75.85 -18.55
C GLY A 111 -2.07 74.81 -19.07
N GLN A 112 -0.78 75.18 -19.18
CA GLN A 112 0.28 74.24 -19.60
C GLN A 112 0.42 73.08 -18.62
N ASN A 113 0.49 73.36 -17.31
CA ASN A 113 0.59 72.31 -16.29
C ASN A 113 -0.64 71.39 -16.27
N ILE A 114 -1.84 71.94 -16.46
CA ILE A 114 -3.08 71.13 -16.58
C ILE A 114 -3.01 70.23 -17.82
N SER A 115 -2.54 70.74 -18.96
CA SER A 115 -2.34 69.93 -20.17
C SER A 115 -1.36 68.78 -19.95
N GLU A 116 -0.21 69.04 -19.32
CA GLU A 116 0.77 67.99 -19.00
C GLU A 116 0.22 66.94 -18.02
N LEU A 117 -0.57 67.36 -17.03
CA LEU A 117 -1.21 66.46 -16.08
C LEU A 117 -2.28 65.58 -16.75
N MET A 118 -3.05 66.14 -17.69
CA MET A 118 -4.02 65.37 -18.47
C MET A 118 -3.33 64.30 -19.33
N GLU A 119 -2.23 64.66 -20.01
CA GLU A 119 -1.46 63.71 -20.83
C GLU A 119 -0.87 62.58 -19.99
N LYS A 120 -0.26 62.89 -18.84
CA LYS A 120 0.22 61.89 -17.88
C LYS A 120 -0.91 61.01 -17.35
N GLY A 121 -2.07 61.59 -17.06
CA GLY A 121 -3.24 60.84 -16.62
C GLY A 121 -3.71 59.82 -17.65
N THR A 122 -3.73 60.20 -18.94
CA THR A 122 -4.04 59.29 -20.03
C THR A 122 -3.00 58.17 -20.18
N ASP A 123 -1.70 58.46 -20.07
CA ASP A 123 -0.65 57.42 -20.13
C ASP A 123 -0.78 56.41 -18.97
N GLN A 124 -1.07 56.91 -17.77
CA GLN A 124 -1.32 56.07 -16.60
C GLN A 124 -2.54 55.16 -16.78
N GLU A 125 -3.62 55.66 -17.38
CA GLU A 125 -4.83 54.87 -17.67
C GLU A 125 -4.53 53.74 -18.68
N VAL A 126 -3.76 54.02 -19.74
CA VAL A 126 -3.32 53.00 -20.71
C VAL A 126 -2.44 51.94 -20.05
N ARG A 127 -1.48 52.35 -19.21
CA ARG A 127 -0.63 51.41 -18.45
C ARG A 127 -1.44 50.55 -17.49
N LEU A 128 -2.43 51.13 -16.81
CA LEU A 128 -3.31 50.40 -15.89
C LEU A 128 -4.10 49.32 -16.63
N LEU A 129 -4.68 49.65 -17.79
CA LEU A 129 -5.38 48.69 -18.64
C LEU A 129 -4.45 47.54 -19.09
N SER A 130 -3.19 47.83 -19.44
CA SER A 130 -2.23 46.78 -19.80
C SER A 130 -1.94 45.83 -18.62
N LEU A 131 -1.79 46.38 -17.42
CA LEU A 131 -1.53 45.58 -16.21
C LEU A 131 -2.73 44.73 -15.81
N GLU A 132 -3.96 45.26 -15.96
CA GLU A 132 -5.17 44.49 -15.74
C GLU A 132 -5.29 43.32 -16.72
N SER A 133 -4.94 43.52 -17.99
CA SER A 133 -4.88 42.46 -19.00
C SER A 133 -3.83 41.39 -18.65
N ASP A 134 -2.61 41.80 -18.34
CA ASP A 134 -1.52 40.87 -17.98
C ASP A 134 -1.87 40.06 -16.73
N LYS A 135 -2.51 40.69 -15.73
CA LYS A 135 -2.97 40.01 -14.52
C LYS A 135 -4.01 38.93 -14.85
N LEU A 136 -5.00 39.23 -15.69
CA LEU A 136 -6.02 38.26 -16.10
C LEU A 136 -5.41 37.05 -16.83
N GLU A 137 -4.42 37.28 -17.69
CA GLU A 137 -3.68 36.20 -18.34
C GLU A 137 -2.92 35.36 -17.30
N GLN A 138 -2.28 36.02 -16.34
CA GLN A 138 -1.52 35.34 -15.30
C GLN A 138 -2.41 34.50 -14.38
N ASP A 139 -3.56 35.03 -13.95
CA ASP A 139 -4.56 34.32 -13.15
C ASP A 139 -5.04 33.06 -13.89
N SER A 140 -5.26 33.18 -15.20
CA SER A 140 -5.60 32.02 -16.06
C SER A 140 -4.47 30.99 -16.08
N ARG A 141 -3.20 31.41 -16.14
CA ARG A 141 -2.04 30.50 -16.10
C ARG A 141 -1.90 29.81 -14.75
N ILE A 142 -2.11 30.51 -13.63
CA ILE A 142 -2.08 29.93 -12.27
C ILE A 142 -3.13 28.84 -12.16
N SER A 143 -4.38 29.14 -12.55
CA SER A 143 -5.47 28.17 -12.49
C SER A 143 -5.14 26.89 -13.28
N ASN A 144 -4.55 27.01 -14.48
CA ASN A 144 -4.13 25.85 -15.26
C ASN A 144 -3.04 25.00 -14.55
N LEU A 145 -2.11 25.64 -13.85
CA LEU A 145 -1.04 24.94 -13.12
C LEU A 145 -1.57 24.24 -11.86
N GLU A 146 -2.48 24.87 -11.13
CA GLU A 146 -3.12 24.27 -9.96
C GLU A 146 -3.87 22.98 -10.32
N ILE A 147 -4.60 23.02 -11.44
CA ILE A 147 -5.32 21.86 -11.96
C ILE A 147 -4.33 20.73 -12.30
N ALA A 148 -3.26 21.05 -13.05
CA ALA A 148 -2.26 20.04 -13.42
C ALA A 148 -1.49 19.48 -12.21
N LEU A 149 -1.30 20.26 -11.13
CA LEU A 149 -0.70 19.77 -9.90
C LEU A 149 -1.64 18.83 -9.13
N GLN A 150 -2.92 19.19 -9.03
CA GLN A 150 -3.93 18.32 -8.41
C GLN A 150 -4.01 16.97 -9.13
N GLU A 151 -3.91 16.95 -10.45
CA GLU A 151 -3.83 15.72 -11.25
C GLU A 151 -2.66 14.82 -10.86
N GLN A 152 -1.46 15.41 -10.72
CA GLN A 152 -0.28 14.64 -10.34
C GLN A 152 -0.41 14.04 -8.95
N ILE A 153 -1.04 14.76 -8.01
CA ILE A 153 -1.30 14.26 -6.65
C ILE A 153 -2.21 13.04 -6.70
N VAL A 154 -3.33 13.11 -7.44
CA VAL A 154 -4.27 11.99 -7.57
C VAL A 154 -3.57 10.76 -8.19
N LYS A 155 -2.78 10.96 -9.25
CA LYS A 155 -2.04 9.87 -9.89
C LYS A 155 -1.03 9.22 -8.94
N LEU A 156 -0.34 10.00 -8.12
CA LEU A 156 0.60 9.48 -7.11
C LEU A 156 -0.13 8.66 -6.03
N GLU A 157 -1.30 9.12 -5.58
CA GLU A 157 -2.14 8.36 -4.64
C GLU A 157 -2.58 7.02 -5.22
N GLU A 158 -3.02 6.99 -6.48
CA GLU A 158 -3.41 5.75 -7.18
C GLU A 158 -2.23 4.79 -7.33
N MET A 159 -1.06 5.28 -7.79
CA MET A 159 0.15 4.46 -7.92
C MET A 159 0.60 3.89 -6.57
N SER A 160 0.60 4.70 -5.51
CA SER A 160 0.96 4.25 -4.17
C SER A 160 0.03 3.15 -3.65
N ASN A 161 -1.28 3.28 -3.89
CA ASN A 161 -2.25 2.26 -3.48
C ASN A 161 -2.11 0.96 -4.27
N GLN A 162 -1.78 1.06 -5.56
CA GLN A 162 -1.54 -0.10 -6.41
C GLN A 162 -0.28 -0.87 -5.99
N GLU A 163 0.83 -0.17 -5.72
CA GLU A 163 2.08 -0.80 -5.25
C GLU A 163 1.90 -1.50 -3.90
N LEU A 164 1.18 -0.89 -2.95
CA LEU A 164 0.85 -1.53 -1.68
C LEU A 164 0.04 -2.82 -1.92
N ASN A 165 -1.00 -2.78 -2.75
CA ASN A 165 -1.83 -3.96 -3.02
C ASN A 165 -1.02 -5.12 -3.64
N PHE A 166 -0.08 -4.84 -4.54
CA PHE A 166 0.81 -5.87 -5.08
C PHE A 166 1.77 -6.43 -4.03
N ALA A 167 2.37 -5.57 -3.20
CA ALA A 167 3.29 -6.01 -2.15
C ALA A 167 2.59 -6.90 -1.10
N TRP A 168 1.34 -6.59 -0.75
CA TRP A 168 0.54 -7.43 0.14
C TRP A 168 0.13 -8.75 -0.53
N ALA A 169 -0.31 -8.73 -1.80
CA ALA A 169 -0.69 -9.93 -2.52
C ALA A 169 0.46 -10.94 -2.66
N ASP A 170 1.66 -10.47 -3.02
CA ASP A 170 2.85 -11.33 -3.12
C ASP A 170 3.28 -11.88 -1.77
N LEU A 171 3.19 -11.07 -0.69
CA LEU A 171 3.51 -11.54 0.65
C LEU A 171 2.52 -12.62 1.11
N PHE A 172 1.21 -12.44 0.89
CA PHE A 172 0.21 -13.43 1.24
C PHE A 172 0.36 -14.72 0.43
N ALA A 173 0.58 -14.62 -0.89
CA ALA A 173 0.83 -15.78 -1.74
C ALA A 173 2.10 -16.55 -1.34
N SER A 174 3.13 -15.85 -0.82
CA SER A 174 4.35 -16.50 -0.34
C SER A 174 4.18 -17.24 1.01
N ILE A 175 3.18 -16.86 1.81
CA ILE A 175 2.94 -17.41 3.16
C ILE A 175 1.83 -18.46 3.16
N LEU A 176 0.82 -18.30 2.30
CA LEU A 176 -0.35 -19.17 2.21
C LEU A 176 -0.52 -19.64 0.77
N ASP A 177 -0.20 -20.91 0.53
CA ASP A 177 -0.52 -21.59 -0.73
C ASP A 177 -1.84 -22.35 -0.52
N ILE A 178 -2.91 -21.90 -1.16
CA ILE A 178 -4.23 -22.54 -1.05
C ILE A 178 -4.37 -23.49 -2.23
N ASP A 179 -4.47 -24.79 -1.95
CA ASP A 179 -4.77 -25.77 -2.99
C ASP A 179 -6.23 -25.60 -3.41
N GLU A 180 -6.44 -24.99 -4.57
CA GLU A 180 -7.77 -24.70 -5.13
C GLU A 180 -8.59 -25.97 -5.42
N THR A 181 -7.97 -27.16 -5.42
CA THR A 181 -8.67 -28.41 -5.76
C THR A 181 -9.37 -29.05 -4.56
N ASN A 182 -8.86 -28.83 -3.35
CA ASN A 182 -9.40 -29.44 -2.13
C ASN A 182 -9.60 -28.45 -0.96
N GLY A 183 -9.19 -27.19 -1.10
CA GLY A 183 -9.33 -26.15 -0.08
C GLY A 183 -8.30 -26.24 1.05
N ASP A 184 -7.28 -27.08 0.92
CA ASP A 184 -6.20 -27.17 1.90
C ASP A 184 -5.34 -25.89 1.88
N VAL A 185 -4.99 -25.39 3.07
CA VAL A 185 -4.13 -24.22 3.23
C VAL A 185 -2.72 -24.66 3.64
N ASN A 186 -1.77 -24.58 2.70
CA ASN A 186 -0.35 -24.76 2.97
C ASN A 186 0.22 -23.47 3.59
N ILE A 187 0.45 -23.52 4.89
CA ILE A 187 1.12 -22.45 5.63
C ILE A 187 2.64 -22.65 5.46
N LEU A 188 3.35 -21.65 4.93
CA LEU A 188 4.83 -21.58 4.86
C LEU A 188 5.50 -22.68 3.99
N ASN A 189 4.85 -23.19 2.94
CA ASN A 189 5.39 -24.28 2.11
C ASN A 189 5.73 -25.56 2.92
N ILE A 190 5.11 -25.76 4.08
CA ILE A 190 5.31 -26.97 4.89
C ILE A 190 4.43 -28.08 4.27
N LYS A 191 4.97 -28.80 3.27
CA LYS A 191 4.30 -29.85 2.48
C LYS A 191 3.57 -30.98 3.26
N ASN A 192 3.64 -31.01 4.58
CA ASN A 192 3.19 -32.14 5.42
C ASN A 192 2.09 -31.79 6.44
N PHE A 193 1.58 -30.55 6.45
CA PHE A 193 0.52 -30.09 7.35
C PHE A 193 -0.67 -29.53 6.55
N SER A 194 -1.86 -30.09 6.73
CA SER A 194 -3.12 -29.46 6.28
C SER A 194 -3.89 -28.98 7.51
N ALA A 195 -4.46 -27.77 7.41
CA ALA A 195 -5.38 -27.20 8.37
C ALA A 195 -6.77 -27.06 7.73
N GLU A 196 -7.77 -27.75 8.30
CA GLU A 196 -9.16 -27.67 7.83
C GLU A 196 -10.05 -27.10 8.94
N ILE A 197 -11.00 -26.24 8.57
CA ILE A 197 -12.01 -25.70 9.47
C ILE A 197 -13.29 -26.52 9.29
N THR A 198 -13.77 -27.18 10.36
CA THR A 198 -15.06 -27.89 10.31
C THR A 198 -16.23 -26.90 10.36
N GLU A 199 -17.45 -27.35 9.98
CA GLU A 199 -18.69 -26.55 10.10
C GLU A 199 -18.97 -26.00 11.52
N THR A 200 -18.27 -26.55 12.52
CA THR A 200 -18.34 -26.14 13.94
C THR A 200 -17.23 -25.17 14.37
N GLY A 201 -16.32 -24.79 13.48
CA GLY A 201 -15.22 -23.86 13.78
C GLY A 201 -14.00 -24.49 14.47
N LEU A 202 -13.86 -25.82 14.43
CA LEU A 202 -12.70 -26.51 15.00
C LEU A 202 -11.52 -26.42 14.01
N LEU A 203 -10.35 -26.01 14.50
CA LEU A 203 -9.09 -26.10 13.75
C LEU A 203 -8.59 -27.55 13.78
N VAL A 204 -8.61 -28.23 12.64
CA VAL A 204 -8.12 -29.61 12.50
C VAL A 204 -6.74 -29.59 11.88
N ILE A 205 -5.74 -30.11 12.61
CA ILE A 205 -4.38 -30.30 12.10
C ILE A 205 -4.25 -31.75 11.65
N LYS A 206 -4.05 -32.00 10.35
CA LYS A 206 -3.85 -33.35 9.78
C LYS A 206 -2.38 -33.57 9.44
N VAL A 207 -1.85 -34.72 9.85
CA VAL A 207 -0.55 -35.21 9.37
C VAL A 207 -0.76 -35.91 8.04
N ILE A 208 -0.15 -35.39 6.97
CA ILE A 208 -0.32 -35.93 5.62
C ILE A 208 0.63 -37.13 5.37
N ASN A 209 1.75 -37.20 6.09
CA ASN A 209 2.71 -38.30 5.98
C ASN A 209 2.34 -39.48 6.88
N ASN A 210 1.75 -40.52 6.30
CA ASN A 210 1.31 -41.72 7.00
C ASN A 210 2.46 -42.55 7.61
N ASP A 211 3.68 -42.41 7.07
CA ASP A 211 4.86 -43.14 7.57
C ASP A 211 5.58 -42.38 8.70
N ALA A 212 5.27 -41.09 8.87
CA ALA A 212 5.88 -40.22 9.90
C ALA A 212 4.82 -39.45 10.72
N PRO A 213 3.86 -40.14 11.38
CA PRO A 213 2.87 -39.48 12.22
C PRO A 213 3.54 -38.79 13.42
N THR A 214 3.21 -37.52 13.66
CA THR A 214 3.71 -36.74 14.83
C THR A 214 2.70 -36.67 15.97
N ILE A 215 1.47 -37.14 15.75
CA ILE A 215 0.40 -37.28 16.74
C ILE A 215 -0.41 -38.53 16.41
N GLY A 216 -0.88 -39.26 17.43
CA GLY A 216 -1.67 -40.45 17.23
C GLY A 216 -2.17 -41.08 18.53
N THR A 217 -2.76 -42.26 18.40
CA THR A 217 -3.28 -43.09 19.49
C THR A 217 -2.69 -44.49 19.36
N ALA A 218 -2.34 -45.12 20.49
CA ALA A 218 -1.85 -46.49 20.54
C ALA A 218 -2.45 -47.25 21.74
N VAL A 219 -2.35 -48.58 21.72
CA VAL A 219 -2.91 -49.47 22.74
C VAL A 219 -1.86 -50.47 23.21
N ILE A 220 -1.69 -50.60 24.53
CA ILE A 220 -0.95 -51.71 25.14
C ILE A 220 -1.96 -52.80 25.50
N CYS A 221 -1.82 -53.96 24.86
CA CYS A 221 -2.64 -55.13 25.15
C CYS A 221 -2.16 -55.89 26.39
N PRO A 222 -3.06 -56.57 27.13
CA PRO A 222 -2.67 -57.50 28.18
C PRO A 222 -1.72 -58.59 27.67
N ALA A 223 -1.06 -59.29 28.60
CA ALA A 223 -0.14 -60.36 28.24
C ALA A 223 -0.83 -61.45 27.40
N MET A 224 -0.14 -61.95 26.37
CA MET A 224 -0.63 -62.94 25.40
C MET A 224 -1.89 -62.50 24.63
N LYS A 225 -2.09 -61.19 24.44
CA LYS A 225 -3.18 -60.65 23.63
C LYS A 225 -2.68 -59.65 22.59
N GLU A 226 -3.36 -59.61 21.46
CA GLU A 226 -3.11 -58.66 20.37
C GLU A 226 -4.40 -58.02 19.83
N LEU A 227 -4.22 -56.99 19.01
CA LEU A 227 -5.31 -56.18 18.45
C LEU A 227 -6.05 -56.92 17.33
N ASN A 228 -7.39 -56.93 17.40
CA ASN A 228 -8.25 -57.30 16.27
C ASN A 228 -8.36 -56.17 15.23
N GLU A 229 -9.07 -56.43 14.13
CA GLU A 229 -9.31 -55.44 13.06
C GLU A 229 -10.01 -54.17 13.57
N GLU A 230 -10.74 -54.27 14.68
CA GLU A 230 -11.41 -53.16 15.36
C GLU A 230 -10.54 -52.44 16.41
N GLY A 231 -9.26 -52.81 16.56
CA GLY A 231 -8.31 -52.15 17.46
C GLY A 231 -8.51 -52.46 18.95
N LYS A 232 -9.07 -53.63 19.29
CA LYS A 232 -9.23 -54.12 20.66
C LYS A 232 -8.40 -55.37 20.91
N CYS A 233 -7.93 -55.54 22.15
CA CYS A 233 -7.05 -56.65 22.51
C CYS A 233 -7.86 -57.93 22.78
N GLU A 234 -8.38 -58.55 21.73
CA GLU A 234 -9.28 -59.72 21.82
C GLU A 234 -8.68 -61.00 21.24
N ILE A 235 -7.64 -60.91 20.41
CA ILE A 235 -6.99 -62.09 19.84
C ILE A 235 -5.98 -62.63 20.85
N SER A 236 -6.08 -63.92 21.17
CA SER A 236 -5.15 -64.60 22.08
C SER A 236 -3.96 -65.14 21.30
N GLN A 237 -2.76 -64.85 21.77
CA GLN A 237 -1.52 -65.33 21.18
C GLN A 237 -1.14 -66.70 21.72
N ILE A 238 -0.49 -67.51 20.89
CA ILE A 238 -0.02 -68.88 21.16
C ILE A 238 1.45 -68.95 20.78
N ASP A 239 2.28 -69.46 21.69
CA ASP A 239 3.72 -69.64 21.52
C ASP A 239 4.06 -71.11 21.88
N GLU A 240 3.79 -72.03 20.95
CA GLU A 240 4.00 -73.47 21.12
C GLU A 240 5.49 -73.84 21.03
N ASP A 241 6.28 -73.11 20.24
CA ASP A 241 7.71 -73.38 20.04
C ASP A 241 8.64 -72.57 20.98
N SER A 242 8.06 -71.67 21.79
CA SER A 242 8.72 -70.85 22.81
C SER A 242 9.76 -69.88 22.24
N ASP A 243 9.58 -69.40 21.00
CA ASP A 243 10.46 -68.44 20.35
C ASP A 243 10.08 -66.97 20.63
N SER A 244 9.04 -66.73 21.45
CA SER A 244 8.49 -65.40 21.78
C SER A 244 7.80 -64.68 20.61
N ILE A 245 7.42 -65.43 19.58
CA ILE A 245 6.60 -64.99 18.46
C ILE A 245 5.28 -65.78 18.51
N ASP A 246 4.18 -65.12 18.18
CA ASP A 246 2.89 -65.78 18.05
C ASP A 246 2.88 -66.68 16.80
N ASP A 247 2.64 -67.98 16.97
CA ASP A 247 2.65 -68.98 15.90
C ASP A 247 1.56 -68.74 14.84
N ASN A 248 0.51 -67.99 15.19
CA ASN A 248 -0.61 -67.72 14.29
C ASN A 248 -0.37 -66.48 13.42
N THR A 249 0.18 -65.41 13.99
CA THR A 249 0.31 -64.10 13.33
C THR A 249 1.73 -63.69 12.99
N GLY A 250 2.74 -64.30 13.62
CA GLY A 250 4.13 -63.90 13.49
C GLY A 250 4.48 -62.60 14.23
N ASN A 251 3.59 -62.10 15.09
CA ASN A 251 3.83 -60.92 15.92
C ASN A 251 4.61 -61.30 17.19
N VAL A 252 5.39 -60.37 17.73
CA VAL A 252 6.05 -60.59 19.04
C VAL A 252 4.99 -60.76 20.12
N ILE A 253 5.17 -61.75 21.00
CA ILE A 253 4.26 -62.01 22.11
C ILE A 253 4.19 -60.77 23.03
N SER A 254 2.97 -60.28 23.25
CA SER A 254 2.73 -59.18 24.16
C SER A 254 3.03 -59.62 25.60
N ASN A 255 3.96 -58.90 26.23
CA ASN A 255 4.28 -59.08 27.65
C ASN A 255 3.34 -58.27 28.58
N GLY A 256 2.30 -57.62 28.04
CA GLY A 256 1.39 -56.78 28.81
C GLY A 256 1.99 -55.46 29.29
N LYS A 257 3.22 -55.15 28.90
CA LYS A 257 4.02 -54.08 29.53
C LYS A 257 4.53 -53.05 28.54
N LYS A 258 4.95 -53.46 27.34
CA LYS A 258 5.67 -52.61 26.39
C LYS A 258 5.03 -52.67 25.00
N ILE A 259 5.00 -51.53 24.31
CA ILE A 259 4.64 -51.45 22.88
C ILE A 259 5.61 -50.54 22.14
N ALA A 260 5.95 -50.91 20.91
CA ALA A 260 6.71 -50.07 19.98
C ALA A 260 5.75 -49.31 19.06
N VAL A 261 5.72 -47.99 19.17
CA VAL A 261 4.92 -47.11 18.31
C VAL A 261 5.75 -46.74 17.09
N LYS A 262 5.38 -47.26 15.91
CA LYS A 262 6.10 -47.01 14.65
C LYS A 262 5.84 -45.61 14.12
N THR A 263 6.90 -44.83 13.92
CA THR A 263 6.85 -43.50 13.28
C THR A 263 8.25 -43.06 12.85
N GLN A 264 8.37 -42.63 11.60
CA GLN A 264 9.61 -42.06 11.09
C GLN A 264 9.85 -40.61 11.56
N ALA A 265 8.92 -40.01 12.32
CA ALA A 265 9.05 -38.61 12.76
C ALA A 265 9.93 -38.43 14.01
N VAL A 266 10.24 -39.52 14.73
CA VAL A 266 10.99 -39.45 15.99
C VAL A 266 12.49 -39.42 15.75
N LYS A 267 13.19 -38.53 16.47
CA LYS A 267 14.66 -38.46 16.50
C LYS A 267 15.17 -38.60 17.92
N ASN A 268 16.47 -38.83 18.08
CA ASN A 268 17.11 -38.91 19.40
C ASN A 268 16.94 -37.63 20.26
N SER A 269 16.71 -36.47 19.63
CA SER A 269 16.43 -35.20 20.32
C SER A 269 14.94 -34.95 20.59
N SER A 270 14.04 -35.80 20.10
CA SER A 270 12.60 -35.63 20.23
C SER A 270 12.14 -35.80 21.68
N LYS A 271 11.15 -35.00 22.06
CA LYS A 271 10.37 -35.17 23.28
C LYS A 271 9.05 -35.82 22.91
N VAL A 272 8.80 -37.00 23.44
CA VAL A 272 7.54 -37.72 23.23
C VAL A 272 6.68 -37.58 24.47
N PHE A 273 5.46 -37.11 24.29
CA PHE A 273 4.47 -36.95 25.36
C PHE A 273 3.37 -37.97 25.15
N VAL A 274 3.02 -38.69 26.22
CA VAL A 274 1.99 -39.73 26.21
C VAL A 274 0.94 -39.41 27.27
N THR A 275 -0.34 -39.65 26.96
CA THR A 275 -1.47 -39.40 27.86
C THR A 275 -2.42 -40.58 27.84
N ILE A 276 -2.58 -41.24 28.98
CA ILE A 276 -3.52 -42.35 29.14
C ILE A 276 -4.95 -41.85 28.97
N LYS A 277 -5.77 -42.60 28.21
CA LYS A 277 -7.21 -42.36 28.02
C LYS A 277 -8.09 -43.43 28.64
N SER A 278 -7.58 -44.65 28.74
CA SER A 278 -8.29 -45.71 29.43
C SER A 278 -8.49 -45.35 30.90
N LYS A 279 -9.69 -45.60 31.43
CA LYS A 279 -9.96 -45.57 32.87
C LYS A 279 -9.42 -46.86 33.47
N LEU A 280 -8.29 -46.77 34.17
CA LEU A 280 -7.62 -47.93 34.73
C LEU A 280 -8.11 -48.21 36.16
N THR A 281 -8.24 -49.49 36.50
CA THR A 281 -8.64 -49.95 37.84
C THR A 281 -7.49 -49.94 38.85
N LYS A 282 -6.24 -49.89 38.37
CA LYS A 282 -5.01 -49.80 39.17
C LYS A 282 -4.18 -48.58 38.72
N GLU A 283 -3.36 -48.04 39.62
CA GLU A 283 -2.42 -46.98 39.27
C GLU A 283 -1.43 -47.49 38.22
N ALA A 284 -1.35 -46.79 37.09
CA ALA A 284 -0.44 -47.10 36.00
C ALA A 284 0.32 -45.84 35.60
N THR A 285 1.60 -46.02 35.30
CA THR A 285 2.47 -44.96 34.81
C THR A 285 3.04 -45.40 33.48
N LEU A 286 2.83 -44.59 32.44
CA LEU A 286 3.48 -44.77 31.14
C LEU A 286 4.80 -44.03 31.13
N MET A 287 5.83 -44.67 30.59
CA MET A 287 7.13 -44.07 30.36
C MET A 287 7.56 -44.37 28.93
N VAL A 288 8.16 -43.37 28.28
CA VAL A 288 8.86 -43.57 27.01
C VAL A 288 10.27 -44.05 27.37
N THR A 289 10.62 -45.27 26.98
CA THR A 289 11.86 -45.94 27.44
C THR A 289 12.97 -45.92 26.39
N ASP A 290 12.63 -46.13 25.12
CA ASP A 290 13.58 -46.14 24.01
C ASP A 290 13.07 -45.32 22.82
N ILE A 291 14.01 -44.74 22.06
CA ILE A 291 13.73 -44.04 20.81
C ILE A 291 14.66 -44.62 19.74
N ASN A 292 14.06 -45.21 18.71
CA ASN A 292 14.74 -45.66 17.50
C ASN A 292 14.51 -44.61 16.41
N GLU A 293 15.52 -43.79 16.16
CA GLU A 293 15.44 -42.66 15.24
C GLU A 293 14.96 -43.07 13.84
N ASN A 294 13.97 -42.34 13.33
CA ASN A 294 13.26 -42.60 12.07
C ASN A 294 12.58 -43.97 11.96
N GLU A 295 12.28 -44.64 13.07
CA GLU A 295 11.63 -45.96 13.04
C GLU A 295 10.49 -46.07 14.06
N SER A 296 10.78 -45.91 15.35
CA SER A 296 9.80 -46.12 16.41
C SER A 296 10.22 -45.50 17.74
N PHE A 297 9.29 -45.40 18.68
CA PHE A 297 9.59 -45.20 20.09
C PHE A 297 8.83 -46.19 20.94
N ASP A 298 9.39 -46.54 22.08
CA ASP A 298 8.82 -47.53 22.96
C ASP A 298 8.10 -46.87 24.15
N VAL A 299 6.91 -47.36 24.44
CA VAL A 299 6.13 -46.96 25.62
C VAL A 299 5.96 -48.18 26.51
N GLU A 300 6.32 -48.01 27.78
CA GLU A 300 6.34 -49.08 28.77
C GLU A 300 5.56 -48.69 30.03
N LEU A 301 4.84 -49.66 30.58
CA LEU A 301 4.20 -49.61 31.89
C LEU A 301 5.16 -50.12 32.97
N VAL A 302 5.09 -49.56 34.17
CA VAL A 302 5.88 -50.07 35.31
C VAL A 302 5.53 -51.54 35.63
N ASN A 303 4.25 -51.89 35.57
CA ASN A 303 3.73 -53.23 35.81
C ASN A 303 2.89 -53.70 34.61
N PRO A 304 2.87 -55.00 34.29
CA PRO A 304 2.01 -55.53 33.23
C PRO A 304 0.53 -55.22 33.49
N THR A 305 -0.20 -54.92 32.42
CA THR A 305 -1.63 -54.65 32.47
C THR A 305 -2.48 -55.91 32.33
N GLU A 306 -3.61 -55.93 33.04
CA GLU A 306 -4.69 -56.92 32.90
C GLU A 306 -5.82 -56.41 31.98
N GLU A 307 -5.81 -55.12 31.64
CA GLU A 307 -6.83 -54.41 30.87
C GLU A 307 -6.19 -53.62 29.70
N ASP A 308 -6.96 -53.30 28.67
CA ASP A 308 -6.49 -52.55 27.50
C ASP A 308 -6.13 -51.10 27.87
N VAL A 309 -4.85 -50.72 27.67
CA VAL A 309 -4.37 -49.37 27.98
C VAL A 309 -4.23 -48.56 26.70
N THR A 310 -5.25 -47.75 26.38
CA THR A 310 -5.23 -46.79 25.29
C THR A 310 -4.61 -45.48 25.75
N PHE A 311 -3.71 -44.92 24.94
CA PHE A 311 -3.09 -43.64 25.18
C PHE A 311 -2.91 -42.83 23.89
N ASP A 312 -3.03 -41.51 24.01
CA ASP A 312 -2.68 -40.58 22.95
C ASP A 312 -1.22 -40.16 23.10
N TRP A 313 -0.58 -39.85 21.99
CA TRP A 313 0.82 -39.42 21.97
C TRP A 313 1.05 -38.32 20.95
N TRP A 314 2.05 -37.49 21.21
CA TRP A 314 2.54 -36.50 20.26
C TRP A 314 4.03 -36.24 20.46
N ILE A 315 4.70 -35.87 19.37
CA ILE A 315 6.14 -35.70 19.29
C ILE A 315 6.45 -34.22 19.10
N VAL A 316 7.34 -33.69 19.94
CA VAL A 316 7.87 -32.34 19.83
C VAL A 316 9.37 -32.41 19.62
N GLU A 317 9.84 -31.86 18.51
CA GLU A 317 11.27 -31.70 18.26
C GLU A 317 11.75 -30.35 18.81
N MET A 318 12.80 -30.38 19.63
CA MET A 318 13.46 -29.17 20.10
C MET A 318 14.61 -28.86 19.14
N LYS A 319 14.51 -27.75 18.41
CA LYS A 319 15.58 -27.24 17.56
C LYS A 319 16.54 -26.36 18.37
#